data_AF-B4R4H9-F1
#
_entry.id   AF-B4R4H9-F1
#
_cell.length_a   1.000
_cell.length_b   1.000
_cell.length_c   1.000
_cell.angle_alpha   90.00
_cell.angle_beta   90.00
_cell.angle_gamma   90.00
#
_symmetry.space_group_name_H-M   'P 1'
#
loop_
_entity.id
_entity.type
_entity.pdbx_description
1 polymer ?
#
loop_
_entity_poly.entity_id
_entity_poly.type
_entity_poly.pdbx_seq_one_letter_code
_entity_poly.pdbx_strand_id
1 'polypeptide(L)'
;RQMFPQMKFRVSGLDAKAKYILLLDIVAADDYRYKFHNSRWMVAGKADPEMPKRMYIHPDSPTTGEQWMQKVVSFHKLKLTNNISDKHGFVSTVRLLCLPH
;
A
#
# COMPACT_ATOMS: atom_id res chain seq x y z
N ARG A 1 -4.02 -12.70 1.09
CA ARG A 1 -4.92 -12.62 -0.08
C ARG A 1 -4.50 -11.44 -0.95
N GLN A 2 -4.70 -11.45 -2.27
CA GLN A 2 -4.51 -10.26 -3.12
C GLN A 2 -5.68 -9.28 -2.95
N MET A 3 -5.46 -8.00 -3.24
CA MET A 3 -6.50 -6.97 -3.19
C MET A 3 -7.32 -6.91 -4.48
N PHE A 4 -8.60 -6.59 -4.34
CA PHE A 4 -9.50 -6.25 -5.44
C PHE A 4 -10.34 -5.01 -5.04
N PRO A 5 -10.48 -3.99 -5.89
CA PRO A 5 -9.84 -3.84 -7.21
C PRO A 5 -8.31 -3.75 -7.12
N GLN A 6 -7.61 -4.02 -8.23
CA GLN A 6 -6.17 -3.88 -8.30
C GLN A 6 -5.76 -2.41 -8.21
N MET A 7 -4.82 -2.08 -7.31
CA MET A 7 -4.26 -0.74 -7.21
C MET A 7 -3.33 -0.44 -8.39
N LYS A 8 -3.73 0.52 -9.22
CA LYS A 8 -3.05 0.95 -10.43
C LYS A 8 -2.96 2.47 -10.48
N PHE A 9 -1.80 2.99 -10.87
CA PHE A 9 -1.53 4.43 -10.89
C PHE A 9 -0.86 4.83 -12.20
N ARG A 10 -1.23 5.98 -12.75
CA ARG A 10 -0.43 6.67 -13.77
C ARG A 10 0.37 7.75 -13.04
N VAL A 11 1.68 7.77 -13.26
CA VAL A 11 2.60 8.73 -12.64
C VAL A 11 2.96 9.80 -13.66
N SER A 12 3.14 11.04 -13.21
CA SER A 12 3.55 12.19 -14.03
C SER A 12 4.34 13.19 -13.18
N GLY A 13 5.09 14.09 -13.83
CA GLY A 13 5.80 15.19 -13.14
C GLY A 13 7.10 14.80 -12.43
N LEU A 14 7.66 13.61 -12.69
CA LEU A 14 8.98 13.21 -12.20
C LEU A 14 10.09 13.76 -13.10
N ASP A 15 11.30 13.97 -12.53
CA ASP A 15 12.49 14.21 -13.35
C ASP A 15 12.81 12.93 -14.13
N ALA A 16 12.90 13.04 -15.46
CA ALA A 16 13.16 11.93 -16.36
C ALA A 16 14.45 11.16 -16.02
N LYS A 17 15.49 11.85 -15.52
CA LYS A 17 16.83 11.31 -15.26
C LYS A 17 17.04 10.85 -13.81
N ALA A 18 16.29 11.39 -12.86
CA ALA A 18 16.39 10.99 -11.46
C ALA A 18 15.86 9.55 -11.25
N LYS A 19 16.44 8.84 -10.29
CA LYS A 19 15.97 7.51 -9.87
C LYS A 19 14.99 7.64 -8.71
N TYR A 20 13.90 6.90 -8.78
CA TYR A 20 12.88 6.87 -7.76
C TYR A 20 12.58 5.44 -7.32
N ILE A 21 12.34 5.30 -6.02
CA ILE A 21 11.70 4.13 -5.44
C ILE A 21 10.22 4.45 -5.28
N LEU A 22 9.35 3.60 -5.83
CA LEU A 22 7.93 3.63 -5.52
C LEU A 22 7.62 2.54 -4.50
N LEU A 23 7.12 2.96 -3.35
CA LEU A 23 6.63 2.05 -2.32
C LEU A 23 5.16 2.32 -2.02
N LEU A 24 4.50 1.28 -1.55
CA LEU A 24 3.13 1.28 -1.10
C LEU A 24 3.12 0.86 0.37
N ASP A 25 2.89 1.82 1.25
CA ASP A 25 2.51 1.54 2.64
C ASP A 25 0.99 1.54 2.77
N ILE A 26 0.46 0.78 3.70
CA ILE A 26 -0.97 0.52 3.89
C ILE A 26 -1.06 0.68 5.44
N VAL A 27 -1.76 1.73 5.94
CA VAL A 27 -1.86 2.20 7.37
C VAL A 27 -3.32 2.30 7.89
N ALA A 28 -3.59 2.22 9.20
CA ALA A 28 -4.99 2.30 9.72
C ALA A 28 -5.69 3.64 9.37
N ALA A 29 -7.00 3.59 9.09
CA ALA A 29 -7.80 4.77 8.69
C ALA A 29 -8.39 5.53 9.90
N ASP A 30 -8.71 4.82 10.97
CA ASP A 30 -9.17 5.32 12.26
C ASP A 30 -8.73 4.35 13.40
N ASP A 31 -9.08 4.68 14.64
CA ASP A 31 -8.78 3.89 15.84
C ASP A 31 -10.03 3.12 16.34
N TYR A 32 -10.90 2.68 15.43
CA TYR A 32 -12.13 1.94 15.75
C TYR A 32 -12.10 0.48 15.27
N ARG A 33 -12.61 -0.41 16.13
CA ARG A 33 -12.94 -1.78 15.73
C ARG A 33 -14.39 -1.82 15.27
N TYR A 34 -14.63 -2.27 14.05
CA TYR A 34 -15.97 -2.33 13.46
C TYR A 34 -16.60 -3.72 13.58
N LYS A 35 -17.94 -3.76 13.67
CA LYS A 35 -18.75 -4.97 13.43
C LYS A 35 -19.79 -4.71 12.34
N PHE A 36 -20.13 -5.75 11.59
CA PHE A 36 -21.21 -5.70 10.60
C PHE A 36 -22.47 -6.37 11.18
N HIS A 37 -23.58 -5.64 11.24
CA HIS A 37 -24.85 -6.13 11.78
C HIS A 37 -26.02 -5.39 11.12
N ASN A 38 -27.13 -6.09 10.84
CA ASN A 38 -28.31 -5.55 10.15
C ASN A 38 -27.96 -4.73 8.89
N SER A 39 -27.08 -5.30 8.06
CA SER A 39 -26.54 -4.70 6.83
C SER A 39 -25.84 -3.34 7.01
N ARG A 40 -25.33 -3.03 8.20
CA ARG A 40 -24.63 -1.79 8.53
C ARG A 40 -23.32 -2.06 9.27
N TRP A 41 -22.33 -1.21 8.99
CA TRP A 41 -21.11 -1.11 9.79
C TRP A 41 -21.38 -0.27 11.03
N MET A 42 -20.95 -0.76 12.20
CA MET A 42 -21.08 -0.05 13.48
C MET A 42 -19.78 -0.16 14.27
N VAL A 43 -19.42 0.90 14.99
CA VAL A 43 -18.30 0.89 15.94
C VAL A 43 -18.60 -0.08 17.08
N ALA A 44 -17.62 -0.92 17.42
CA ALA A 44 -17.69 -1.99 18.41
C ALA A 44 -16.57 -1.89 19.47
N GLY A 45 -15.91 -0.74 19.55
CA GLY A 45 -14.83 -0.43 20.49
C GLY A 45 -13.66 0.28 19.81
N LYS A 46 -12.57 0.45 20.57
CA LYS A 46 -11.27 0.88 20.07
C LYS A 46 -10.66 -0.19 19.16
N ALA A 47 -9.83 0.20 18.20
CA ALA A 47 -9.02 -0.73 17.42
C ALA A 47 -8.00 -1.47 18.30
N ASP A 48 -7.56 -2.63 17.82
CA ASP A 48 -6.42 -3.34 18.40
C ASP A 48 -5.11 -2.56 18.07
N PRO A 49 -4.02 -2.69 18.86
CA PRO A 49 -2.80 -1.93 18.65
C PRO A 49 -2.24 -2.04 17.22
N GLU A 50 -1.83 -0.91 16.63
CA GLU A 50 -1.37 -0.87 15.23
C GLU A 50 -0.18 -1.83 15.03
N MET A 51 -0.35 -2.78 14.10
CA MET A 51 0.71 -3.73 13.75
C MET A 51 1.96 -3.02 13.20
N PRO A 52 3.16 -3.62 13.33
CA PRO A 52 4.38 -3.06 12.74
C PRO A 52 4.20 -2.76 11.25
N LYS A 53 4.37 -1.49 10.87
CA LYS A 53 4.23 -1.02 9.48
C LYS A 53 5.26 -1.70 8.58
N ARG A 54 4.81 -2.13 7.40
CA ARG A 54 5.54 -3.05 6.53
C ARG A 54 5.36 -2.64 5.07
N MET A 55 6.13 -1.64 4.66
CA MET A 55 6.08 -1.11 3.31
C MET A 55 6.33 -2.19 2.24
N TYR A 56 5.57 -2.13 1.15
CA TYR A 56 5.86 -2.91 -0.06
C TYR A 56 6.55 -2.04 -1.10
N ILE A 57 7.78 -2.36 -1.44
CA ILE A 57 8.51 -1.70 -2.53
C ILE A 57 8.08 -2.33 -3.86
N HIS A 58 7.75 -1.50 -4.85
CA HIS A 58 7.40 -1.98 -6.19
C HIS A 58 8.62 -2.67 -6.83
N PRO A 59 8.48 -3.86 -7.44
CA PRO A 59 9.62 -4.68 -7.90
C PRO A 59 10.48 -4.02 -8.99
N ASP A 60 9.90 -3.11 -9.78
CA ASP A 60 10.64 -2.31 -10.76
C ASP A 60 11.54 -1.23 -10.08
N SER A 61 11.50 -1.04 -8.75
CA SER A 61 12.34 -0.04 -8.06
C SER A 61 13.79 -0.53 -7.82
N PRO A 62 14.80 0.35 -7.85
CA PRO A 62 14.76 1.76 -8.26
C PRO A 62 14.82 1.92 -9.78
N THR A 63 13.99 2.82 -10.32
CA THR A 63 13.83 3.04 -11.76
C THR A 63 13.72 4.53 -12.07
N THR A 64 14.01 4.97 -13.30
CA THR A 64 14.02 6.41 -13.63
C THR A 64 12.62 7.02 -13.66
N GLY A 65 12.51 8.33 -13.47
CA GLY A 65 11.22 9.02 -13.59
C GLY A 65 10.57 8.83 -14.95
N GLU A 66 11.35 8.82 -16.03
CA GLU A 66 10.88 8.53 -17.39
C GLU A 66 10.20 7.15 -17.48
N GLN A 67 10.88 6.11 -17.01
CA GLN A 67 10.38 4.73 -17.00
C GLN A 67 9.13 4.56 -16.12
N TRP A 68 9.04 5.28 -14.99
CA TRP A 68 7.83 5.30 -14.14
C TRP A 68 6.62 5.97 -14.80
N MET A 69 6.85 7.03 -15.58
CA MET A 69 5.79 7.78 -16.28
C MET A 69 5.34 7.09 -17.58
N GLN A 70 6.17 6.21 -18.16
CA GLN A 70 5.91 5.54 -19.45
C GLN A 70 4.67 4.63 -19.44
N LYS A 71 4.35 3.99 -18.30
CA LYS A 71 3.29 2.96 -18.19
C LYS A 71 2.52 3.08 -16.88
N VAL A 72 1.38 2.39 -16.80
CA VAL A 72 0.61 2.29 -15.54
C VAL A 72 1.35 1.38 -14.56
N VAL A 73 1.67 1.91 -13.38
CA VAL A 73 2.27 1.19 -12.25
C VAL A 73 1.20 0.34 -11.56
N SER A 74 1.51 -0.90 -11.20
CA SER A 74 0.50 -1.88 -10.75
C SER A 74 0.96 -2.71 -9.56
N PHE A 75 0.37 -2.46 -8.40
CA PHE A 75 0.67 -3.16 -7.14
C PHE A 75 -0.05 -4.52 -7.01
N HIS A 76 -0.37 -5.17 -8.13
CA HIS A 76 -1.06 -6.47 -8.19
C HIS A 76 -0.38 -7.63 -7.44
N LYS A 77 0.95 -7.56 -7.23
CA LYS A 77 1.72 -8.55 -6.45
C LYS A 77 1.60 -8.37 -4.94
N LEU A 78 0.98 -7.28 -4.47
CA LEU A 78 0.71 -7.08 -3.06
C LEU A 78 -0.22 -8.18 -2.52
N LYS A 79 0.06 -8.66 -1.30
CA LYS A 79 -0.87 -9.47 -0.53
C LYS A 79 -1.12 -8.80 0.82
N LEU A 80 -2.34 -8.95 1.32
CA LEU A 80 -2.72 -8.67 2.69
C LEU A 80 -2.64 -9.97 3.51
N THR A 81 -2.17 -9.90 4.75
CA THR A 81 -2.08 -11.01 5.70
C THR A 81 -2.70 -10.58 7.03
N ASN A 82 -3.31 -11.51 7.75
CA ASN A 82 -3.72 -11.34 9.15
C ASN A 82 -2.76 -12.04 10.13
N ASN A 83 -1.69 -12.68 9.63
CA ASN A 83 -0.68 -13.30 10.47
C ASN A 83 0.34 -12.26 10.93
N ILE A 84 0.28 -11.88 12.22
CA ILE A 84 1.19 -10.92 12.85
C ILE A 84 2.67 -11.38 12.86
N SER A 85 2.91 -12.70 12.76
CA SER A 85 4.23 -13.32 12.76
C SER A 85 4.79 -13.60 11.37
N ASP A 86 4.03 -13.32 10.31
CA ASP A 86 4.47 -13.48 8.93
C ASP A 86 5.78 -12.71 8.72
N LYS A 87 6.77 -13.26 8.00
CA LYS A 87 8.04 -12.55 7.71
C LYS A 87 8.05 -11.87 6.35
N HIS A 88 7.01 -12.09 5.55
CA HIS A 88 6.84 -11.45 4.25
C HIS A 88 6.19 -10.07 4.42
N GLY A 89 6.71 -9.06 3.72
CA GLY A 89 6.28 -7.65 3.86
C GLY A 89 4.88 -7.39 3.29
N PHE A 90 3.86 -7.53 4.14
CA PHE A 90 2.44 -7.30 3.85
C PHE A 90 1.88 -6.20 4.77
N VAL A 91 0.83 -5.49 4.33
CA VAL A 91 0.63 -4.03 4.55
C VAL A 91 -0.86 -3.72 4.99
N SER A 92 -1.28 -2.61 5.67
CA SER A 92 -2.69 -2.31 6.24
C SER A 92 -3.83 -1.50 5.44
N THR A 93 -3.77 -0.18 5.08
CA THR A 93 -4.64 0.58 4.08
C THR A 93 -4.01 1.28 2.80
N VAL A 94 -3.56 2.56 2.72
CA VAL A 94 -2.95 3.18 1.45
C VAL A 94 -1.98 4.39 1.64
N ARG A 95 -0.77 4.42 1.01
CA ARG A 95 0.14 5.57 0.65
C ARG A 95 1.20 5.22 -0.43
N LEU A 96 1.26 5.99 -1.54
CA LEU A 96 2.38 5.96 -2.50
C LEU A 96 3.44 6.99 -2.10
N LEU A 97 4.63 6.56 -1.67
CA LEU A 97 5.77 7.46 -1.46
C LEU A 97 6.76 7.33 -2.61
N CYS A 98 7.23 8.48 -3.08
CA CYS A 98 8.23 8.62 -4.13
C CYS A 98 9.46 9.28 -3.50
N LEU A 99 10.50 8.50 -3.26
CA LEU A 99 11.76 9.00 -2.71
C LEU A 99 12.78 9.16 -3.84
N PRO A 100 13.34 10.36 -4.07
CA PRO A 100 14.49 10.51 -4.95
C PRO A 100 15.70 9.85 -4.29
N HIS A 101 16.49 9.10 -5.07
CA HIS A 101 17.76 8.54 -4.62
C HIS A 101 18.94 9.45 -4.99
#